data_AF-A0A8C5QGT4-F1
#
_entry.id   AF-A0A8C5QGT4-F1
#
_cell.length_a   1.000
_cell.length_b   1.000
_cell.length_c   1.000
_cell.angle_alpha   90.00
_cell.angle_beta   90.00
_cell.angle_gamma   90.00
#
_symmetry.space_group_name_H-M   'P 1'
#
loop_
_entity.id
_entity.type
_entity.pdbx_description
1 polymer ?
#
loop_
_entity_poly.entity_id
_entity_poly.type
_entity_poly.pdbx_seq_one_letter_code
_entity_poly.pdbx_strand_id
1 'polypeptide(L)'
;MSLHVLLEYKKAMVSVYLSADELEEVLRVLKSRISSVSKDSPPPVFLDYSKVHGLFSGPLKEEDLLPGRFLIQSLLPITTCKANLDLMQRWGVQWLCSYPCDAVRRITGSSELTDVSTDGSSSKEDNDLSSSAFKGFLSLGTPMFPVPLGGGKHRLDIDLFGTDLSFAKIHVLLQLKEAVKALPTGGSIICILYAEESLRDGLTGLFDGFTPFFWCREQLVLENRSKL
;
A
#
# COMPACT_ATOMS: atom_id res chain seq x y z
N MET A 1 34.52 10.02 13.55
CA MET A 1 33.72 9.31 12.52
C MET A 1 32.27 9.60 12.86
N SER A 2 31.65 10.58 12.20
CA SER A 2 30.31 11.06 12.55
C SER A 2 29.24 10.05 12.09
N LEU A 3 28.54 9.44 13.05
CA LEU A 3 27.23 8.83 12.79
C LEU A 3 26.21 9.97 12.63
N HIS A 4 26.02 10.45 11.41
CA HIS A 4 24.92 11.33 11.07
C HIS A 4 24.26 10.87 9.78
N VAL A 5 23.41 9.85 9.90
CA VAL A 5 22.18 9.75 9.11
C VAL A 5 21.14 9.04 9.99
N LEU A 6 20.45 9.79 10.86
CA LEU A 6 19.14 9.39 11.31
C LEU A 6 18.22 9.62 10.11
N LEU A 7 17.89 8.56 9.38
CA LEU A 7 16.90 8.64 8.31
C LEU A 7 15.54 8.83 9.01
N GLU A 8 15.10 10.08 9.19
CA GLU A 8 13.75 10.39 9.66
C GLU A 8 12.76 10.09 8.55
N TYR A 9 12.37 8.82 8.42
CA TYR A 9 11.29 8.45 7.54
C TYR A 9 9.95 8.60 8.27
N LYS A 10 9.18 9.63 7.87
CA LYS A 10 7.91 10.01 8.51
C LYS A 10 6.75 9.71 7.56
N LYS A 11 5.85 8.83 7.96
CA LYS A 11 4.56 8.61 7.29
C LYS A 11 3.45 9.42 7.96
N ALA A 12 2.53 9.93 7.14
CA ALA A 12 1.20 10.28 7.61
C ALA A 12 0.47 9.03 8.10
N MET A 13 -0.37 9.21 9.12
CA MET A 13 -1.23 8.17 9.65
C MET A 13 -2.67 8.65 9.61
N VAL A 14 -3.54 7.84 9.01
CA VAL A 14 -5.00 8.04 8.99
C VAL A 14 -5.64 6.80 9.59
N SER A 15 -6.56 6.97 10.54
CA SER A 15 -7.14 5.86 11.29
C SER A 15 -8.65 6.01 11.44
N VAL A 16 -9.37 4.94 11.13
CA VAL A 16 -10.83 4.91 11.09
C VAL A 16 -11.35 3.63 11.73
N TYR A 17 -12.46 3.75 12.45
CA TYR A 17 -13.22 2.63 12.97
C TYR A 17 -14.44 2.38 12.08
N LEU A 18 -14.60 1.13 11.65
CA LEU A 18 -15.68 0.67 10.79
C LEU A 18 -16.44 -0.42 11.55
N SER A 19 -17.67 -0.14 11.95
CA SER A 19 -18.48 -1.10 12.68
C SER A 19 -19.03 -2.19 11.75
N ALA A 20 -19.29 -3.37 12.32
CA ALA A 20 -19.77 -4.54 11.58
C ALA A 20 -21.03 -4.27 10.73
N ASP A 21 -21.94 -3.44 11.24
CA ASP A 21 -23.20 -3.04 10.63
C ASP A 21 -23.06 -2.02 9.50
N GLU A 22 -21.92 -1.31 9.43
CA GLU A 22 -21.68 -0.26 8.44
C GLU A 22 -20.74 -0.70 7.31
N LEU A 23 -20.12 -1.88 7.37
CA LEU A 23 -19.06 -2.29 6.42
C LEU A 23 -19.49 -2.22 4.94
N GLU A 24 -20.68 -2.73 4.60
CA GLU A 24 -21.18 -2.68 3.22
C GLU A 24 -21.43 -1.24 2.74
N GLU A 25 -21.97 -0.41 3.64
CA GLU A 25 -22.23 1.00 3.38
C GLU A 25 -20.92 1.77 3.20
N VAL A 26 -19.91 1.49 4.05
CA VAL A 26 -18.55 2.02 3.91
C VAL A 26 -18.00 1.68 2.54
N LEU A 27 -18.00 0.41 2.13
CA LEU A 27 -17.47 -0.01 0.83
C LEU A 27 -18.21 0.66 -0.34
N ARG A 28 -19.52 0.85 -0.22
CA ARG A 28 -20.36 1.55 -1.20
C ARG A 28 -19.99 3.02 -1.33
N VAL A 29 -19.86 3.73 -0.21
CA VAL A 29 -19.49 5.15 -0.15
C VAL A 29 -18.05 5.38 -0.62
N LEU A 30 -17.10 4.53 -0.21
CA LEU A 30 -15.72 4.61 -0.70
C LEU A 30 -15.66 4.43 -2.21
N LYS A 31 -16.42 3.46 -2.75
CA LYS A 31 -16.51 3.23 -4.20
C LYS A 31 -17.10 4.43 -4.94
N SER A 32 -18.07 5.14 -4.38
CA SER A 32 -18.64 6.33 -5.03
C SER A 32 -17.74 7.57 -4.97
N ARG A 33 -16.89 7.67 -3.92
CA ARG A 33 -15.90 8.76 -3.76
C ARG A 33 -14.67 8.60 -4.65
N ILE A 34 -14.44 7.41 -5.16
CA ILE A 34 -13.38 7.15 -6.13
C ILE A 34 -13.94 7.46 -7.51
N SER A 35 -13.68 8.67 -7.99
CA SER A 35 -13.94 9.04 -9.38
C SER A 35 -13.23 8.05 -10.31
N SER A 36 -13.86 7.72 -11.45
CA SER A 36 -13.28 6.81 -12.44
C SER A 36 -11.87 7.26 -12.78
N VAL A 37 -10.87 6.48 -12.34
CA VAL A 37 -9.48 6.67 -12.76
C VAL A 37 -9.43 6.61 -14.28
N SER A 38 -8.48 7.35 -14.87
CA SER A 38 -8.29 7.36 -16.32
C SER A 38 -8.38 5.94 -16.86
N LYS A 39 -9.25 5.74 -17.85
CA LYS A 39 -9.48 4.45 -18.51
C LYS A 39 -8.20 3.83 -19.07
N ASP A 40 -7.14 4.62 -19.15
CA ASP A 40 -5.86 4.30 -19.75
C ASP A 40 -4.85 3.68 -18.76
N SER A 41 -5.16 3.64 -17.46
CA SER A 41 -4.32 2.95 -16.48
C SER A 41 -4.79 1.51 -16.24
N PRO A 42 -3.86 0.52 -16.23
CA PRO A 42 -4.22 -0.86 -15.93
C PRO A 42 -4.75 -0.98 -14.50
N PRO A 43 -5.69 -1.91 -14.24
CA PRO A 43 -6.23 -2.11 -12.90
C PRO A 43 -5.13 -2.55 -11.92
N PRO A 44 -5.22 -2.17 -10.64
CA PRO A 44 -4.30 -2.69 -9.62
C PRO A 44 -4.36 -4.22 -9.55
N VAL A 45 -3.20 -4.85 -9.38
CA VAL A 45 -3.04 -6.31 -9.39
C VAL A 45 -2.52 -6.80 -8.04
N PHE A 46 -3.22 -7.76 -7.44
CA PHE A 46 -2.70 -8.49 -6.28
C PHE A 46 -1.53 -9.37 -6.71
N LEU A 47 -0.40 -9.22 -6.03
CA LEU A 47 0.81 -9.95 -6.36
C LEU A 47 0.82 -11.28 -5.62
N ASP A 48 1.01 -12.35 -6.39
CA ASP A 48 1.42 -13.64 -5.83
C ASP A 48 2.91 -13.60 -5.44
N TYR A 49 3.33 -14.65 -4.75
CA TYR A 49 4.69 -14.74 -4.21
C TYR A 49 5.79 -14.62 -5.28
N SER A 50 5.62 -15.25 -6.45
CA SER A 50 6.64 -15.18 -7.50
C SER A 50 6.77 -13.77 -8.07
N LYS A 51 5.65 -13.04 -8.18
CA LYS A 51 5.64 -11.62 -8.60
C LYS A 51 6.25 -10.68 -7.56
N VAL A 52 6.05 -10.93 -6.26
CA VAL A 52 6.68 -10.12 -5.20
C VAL A 52 8.21 -10.22 -5.29
N HIS A 53 8.77 -11.42 -5.45
CA HIS A 53 10.22 -11.57 -5.65
C HIS A 53 10.70 -10.94 -6.95
N GLY A 54 9.95 -11.08 -8.04
CA GLY A 54 10.26 -10.44 -9.32
C GLY A 54 10.32 -8.91 -9.25
N LEU A 55 9.50 -8.30 -8.38
CA LEU A 55 9.45 -6.85 -8.19
C LEU A 55 10.79 -6.29 -7.66
N PHE A 56 11.42 -6.99 -6.72
CA PHE A 56 12.66 -6.55 -6.06
C PHE A 56 13.93 -7.19 -6.64
N SER A 57 13.79 -8.21 -7.49
CA SER A 57 14.92 -8.86 -8.19
C SER A 57 15.15 -8.31 -9.61
N GLY A 58 14.24 -7.45 -10.11
CA GLY A 58 14.25 -6.92 -11.47
C GLY A 58 15.12 -5.66 -11.67
N PRO A 59 15.09 -5.06 -12.88
CA PRO A 59 15.83 -3.84 -13.20
C PRO A 59 15.25 -2.56 -12.57
N LEU A 60 14.12 -2.67 -11.87
CA LEU A 60 13.53 -1.58 -11.10
C LEU A 60 14.47 -1.28 -9.93
N LYS A 61 14.92 -0.03 -9.83
CA LYS A 61 15.71 0.36 -8.66
C LYS A 61 14.74 0.38 -7.48
N GLU A 62 15.08 -0.24 -6.36
CA GLU A 62 14.20 -0.23 -5.18
C GLU A 62 13.81 1.21 -4.77
N GLU A 63 14.67 2.17 -5.06
CA GLU A 63 14.48 3.62 -4.87
C GLU A 63 13.28 4.20 -5.63
N ASP A 64 12.91 3.58 -6.74
CA ASP A 64 11.79 3.95 -7.59
C ASP A 64 10.44 3.58 -6.94
N LEU A 65 10.42 2.49 -6.17
CA LEU A 65 9.23 1.96 -5.50
C LEU A 65 9.14 2.36 -4.03
N LEU A 66 10.30 2.45 -3.37
CA LEU A 66 10.45 2.63 -1.93
C LEU A 66 11.44 3.78 -1.69
N PRO A 67 10.96 5.02 -1.49
CA PRO A 67 11.83 6.10 -1.05
C PRO A 67 12.53 5.69 0.26
N GLY A 68 13.85 5.49 0.21
CA GLY A 68 14.67 5.05 1.35
C GLY A 68 14.94 3.54 1.46
N ARG A 69 14.43 2.68 0.56
CA ARG A 69 14.66 1.22 0.50
C ARG A 69 14.16 0.38 1.70
N PHE A 70 13.26 0.91 2.52
CA PHE A 70 12.63 0.16 3.61
C PHE A 70 11.13 0.04 3.42
N LEU A 71 10.60 -1.16 3.67
CA LEU A 71 9.18 -1.35 3.90
C LEU A 71 8.93 -1.05 5.38
N ILE A 72 8.05 -0.11 5.67
CA ILE A 72 7.47 -0.05 7.01
C ILE A 72 6.20 -0.89 6.95
N GLN A 73 6.06 -1.85 7.85
CA GLN A 73 4.82 -2.60 8.06
C GLN A 73 4.54 -2.61 9.56
N SER A 74 3.39 -2.08 9.99
CA SER A 74 3.02 -2.00 11.41
C SER A 74 4.13 -1.39 12.30
N LEU A 75 4.83 -0.37 11.77
CA LEU A 75 5.96 0.34 12.40
C LEU A 75 7.29 -0.43 12.48
N LEU A 76 7.41 -1.59 11.84
CA LEU A 76 8.68 -2.31 11.71
C LEU A 76 9.35 -1.97 10.38
N PRO A 77 10.58 -1.42 10.36
CA PRO A 77 11.36 -1.28 9.15
C PRO A 77 11.91 -2.65 8.73
N ILE A 78 11.52 -3.10 7.54
CA ILE A 78 11.87 -4.39 6.97
C ILE A 78 12.60 -4.13 5.65
N THR A 79 13.82 -4.68 5.51
CA THR A 79 14.56 -4.63 4.24
C THR A 79 13.90 -5.54 3.20
N THR A 80 14.03 -5.21 1.92
CA THR A 80 13.53 -5.97 0.76
C THR A 80 14.30 -7.27 0.45
N CYS A 81 15.20 -7.70 1.34
CA CYS A 81 15.94 -8.93 1.15
C CYS A 81 15.01 -10.15 1.11
N LYS A 82 15.41 -11.18 0.36
CA LYS A 82 14.60 -12.39 0.12
C LYS A 82 14.00 -12.99 1.41
N ALA A 83 14.81 -13.10 2.47
CA ALA A 83 14.37 -13.70 3.73
C ALA A 83 13.22 -12.92 4.39
N ASN A 84 13.22 -11.60 4.28
CA ASN A 84 12.17 -10.75 4.81
C ASN A 84 10.89 -10.81 3.96
N LEU A 85 11.04 -10.85 2.62
CA LEU A 85 9.89 -11.05 1.73
C LEU A 85 9.21 -12.41 2.00
N ASP A 86 10.01 -13.46 2.22
CA ASP A 86 9.52 -14.79 2.59
C ASP A 86 8.78 -14.75 3.95
N LEU A 87 9.28 -13.97 4.91
CA LEU A 87 8.64 -13.77 6.21
C LEU A 87 7.28 -13.06 6.09
N MET A 88 7.23 -11.96 5.33
CA MET A 88 5.99 -11.20 5.11
C MET A 88 4.93 -12.03 4.39
N GLN A 89 5.34 -12.89 3.45
CA GLN A 89 4.44 -13.84 2.83
C GLN A 89 3.88 -14.84 3.85
N ARG A 90 4.71 -15.41 4.72
CA ARG A 90 4.26 -16.33 5.78
C ARG A 90 3.32 -15.66 6.77
N TRP A 91 3.51 -14.37 7.02
CA TRP A 91 2.57 -13.57 7.80
C TRP A 91 1.27 -13.26 7.05
N GLY A 92 1.15 -13.58 5.76
CA GLY A 92 -0.06 -13.34 5.00
C GLY A 92 -0.26 -11.89 4.59
N VAL A 93 0.83 -11.11 4.47
CA VAL A 93 0.77 -9.74 3.96
C VAL A 93 0.28 -9.75 2.52
N GLN A 94 -0.74 -8.95 2.23
CA GLN A 94 -1.32 -8.80 0.90
C GLN A 94 -0.66 -7.65 0.14
N TRP A 95 -0.10 -7.97 -1.02
CA TRP A 95 0.61 -7.02 -1.87
C TRP A 95 -0.28 -6.62 -3.04
N LEU A 96 -0.47 -5.33 -3.25
CA LEU A 96 -1.26 -4.80 -4.35
C LEU A 96 -0.46 -3.72 -5.06
N CYS A 97 -0.31 -3.85 -6.37
CA CYS A 97 0.51 -2.92 -7.16
C CYS A 97 -0.25 -2.34 -8.35
N SER A 98 0.00 -1.06 -8.62
CA SER A 98 -0.38 -0.35 -9.85
C SER A 98 0.87 0.14 -10.54
N TYR A 99 0.93 0.01 -11.86
CA TYR A 99 2.05 0.47 -12.67
C TYR A 99 1.58 1.44 -13.76
N PRO A 100 2.44 2.37 -14.21
CA PRO A 100 2.28 3.00 -15.51
C PRO A 100 2.29 1.93 -16.62
N CYS A 101 1.50 2.15 -17.67
CA CYS A 101 1.14 1.20 -18.73
C CYS A 101 2.33 0.37 -19.32
N ASP A 102 3.56 0.91 -19.32
CA ASP A 102 4.72 0.28 -19.96
C ASP A 102 5.53 -0.68 -19.07
N ALA A 103 5.33 -0.69 -17.75
CA ALA A 103 6.05 -1.58 -16.83
C ALA A 103 5.34 -2.93 -16.62
N VAL A 104 4.01 -2.97 -16.78
CA VAL A 104 3.18 -4.18 -16.64
C VAL A 104 3.66 -5.28 -17.59
N ARG A 105 3.90 -4.96 -18.87
CA ARG A 105 4.31 -5.92 -19.90
C ARG A 105 5.59 -6.71 -19.57
N ARG A 106 6.50 -6.11 -18.79
CA ARG A 106 7.79 -6.75 -18.43
C ARG A 106 7.70 -7.66 -17.21
N ILE A 107 6.72 -7.45 -16.32
CA ILE A 107 6.58 -8.20 -15.06
C ILE A 107 5.51 -9.29 -15.17
N THR A 108 4.42 -9.05 -15.90
CA THR A 108 3.30 -9.99 -15.99
C THR A 108 3.47 -11.07 -17.06
N GLY A 109 4.55 -11.06 -17.84
CA GLY A 109 4.85 -12.09 -18.84
C GLY A 109 3.79 -12.24 -19.93
N SER A 110 2.92 -11.25 -20.14
CA SER A 110 1.93 -11.26 -21.22
C SER A 110 2.64 -11.00 -22.56
N SER A 111 3.24 -12.06 -23.09
CA SER A 111 3.60 -12.17 -24.50
C SER A 111 2.32 -12.43 -25.28
N GLU A 112 1.68 -11.38 -25.74
CA GLU A 112 0.87 -11.50 -26.96
C GLU A 112 1.80 -11.16 -28.13
N LEU A 113 2.08 -12.19 -28.91
CA LEU A 113 2.79 -12.11 -30.17
C LEU A 113 2.08 -11.11 -31.08
N THR A 114 2.75 -10.00 -31.39
CA THR A 114 2.45 -9.20 -32.58
C THR A 114 3.03 -9.92 -33.79
N ASP A 115 2.21 -10.16 -34.81
CA ASP A 115 2.72 -10.36 -36.17
C ASP A 115 2.33 -9.14 -37.03
N VAL A 116 3.37 -8.40 -37.41
CA VAL A 116 3.62 -7.72 -38.70
C VAL A 116 2.53 -6.83 -39.32
N SER A 117 2.83 -5.52 -39.42
CA SER A 117 3.27 -4.91 -40.69
C SER A 117 3.73 -3.45 -40.54
N THR A 118 4.88 -3.21 -41.17
CA THR A 118 5.65 -1.99 -41.40
C THR A 118 4.86 -0.93 -42.19
N ASP A 119 4.97 0.34 -41.81
CA ASP A 119 5.36 1.39 -42.77
C ASP A 119 5.84 2.66 -42.07
N GLY A 120 6.91 3.25 -42.63
CA GLY A 120 7.72 4.27 -41.99
C GLY A 120 7.19 5.70 -42.11
N SER A 121 7.62 6.55 -41.16
CA SER A 121 7.91 7.96 -41.41
C SER A 121 8.82 8.49 -40.33
N SER A 122 9.91 9.12 -40.76
CA SER A 122 10.92 9.77 -39.93
C SER A 122 10.36 11.00 -39.21
N SER A 123 10.54 11.09 -37.89
CA SER A 123 10.69 12.37 -37.22
C SER A 123 11.67 12.23 -36.07
N LYS A 124 12.51 13.25 -35.91
CA LYS A 124 13.65 13.31 -34.99
C LYS A 124 13.17 13.19 -33.55
N GLU A 125 13.54 12.11 -32.87
CA GLU A 125 13.43 12.01 -31.42
C GLU A 125 14.67 12.67 -30.81
N ASP A 126 14.49 13.90 -30.33
CA ASP A 126 15.43 14.52 -29.42
C ASP A 126 15.47 13.70 -28.12
N ASN A 127 16.64 13.13 -27.86
CA ASN A 127 17.03 12.48 -26.62
C ASN A 127 16.82 13.43 -25.43
N ASP A 128 15.70 13.26 -24.72
CA ASP A 128 15.56 13.72 -23.34
C ASP A 128 15.27 12.53 -22.43
N LEU A 129 16.22 11.60 -22.35
CA LEU A 129 16.29 10.58 -21.29
C LEU A 129 16.85 11.21 -20.00
N SER A 130 16.20 12.25 -19.50
CA SER A 130 16.43 12.77 -18.17
C SER A 130 15.22 12.47 -17.27
N SER A 131 15.41 11.54 -16.33
CA SER A 131 14.61 11.43 -15.10
C SER A 131 13.09 11.16 -15.24
N SER A 132 12.68 10.14 -16.00
CA SER A 132 11.37 9.53 -15.78
C SER A 132 11.45 8.61 -14.55
N ALA A 133 11.36 9.21 -13.35
CA ALA A 133 11.19 8.47 -12.11
C ALA A 133 9.98 7.53 -12.27
N PHE A 134 10.15 6.26 -11.93
CA PHE A 134 9.07 5.29 -11.93
C PHE A 134 7.86 5.81 -11.14
N LYS A 135 6.67 5.73 -11.75
CA LYS A 135 5.41 6.23 -11.17
C LYS A 135 4.47 5.09 -10.76
N GLY A 136 5.01 4.03 -10.18
CA GLY A 136 4.19 2.95 -9.64
C GLY A 136 3.60 3.30 -8.27
N PHE A 137 2.59 2.54 -7.88
CA PHE A 137 1.99 2.61 -6.56
C PHE A 137 1.92 1.21 -5.96
N LEU A 138 2.30 1.06 -4.71
CA LEU A 138 2.31 -0.21 -4.00
C LEU A 138 1.57 -0.07 -2.68
N SER A 139 0.78 -1.07 -2.31
CA SER A 139 0.26 -1.18 -0.95
C SER A 139 0.48 -2.56 -0.35
N LEU A 140 0.69 -2.58 0.96
CA LEU A 140 0.86 -3.78 1.78
C LEU A 140 -0.21 -3.77 2.86
N GLY A 141 -1.14 -4.72 2.80
CA GLY A 141 -2.18 -4.93 3.80
C GLY A 141 -1.76 -6.06 4.75
N THR A 142 -1.85 -5.84 6.06
CA THR A 142 -1.61 -6.92 7.03
C THR A 142 -2.76 -7.92 7.01
N PRO A 143 -2.52 -9.20 7.38
CA PRO A 143 -3.64 -10.04 7.80
C PRO A 143 -4.42 -9.31 8.90
N MET A 144 -5.74 -9.47 8.92
CA MET A 144 -6.51 -8.95 10.04
C MET A 144 -6.20 -9.76 11.29
N PHE A 145 -5.96 -9.07 12.40
CA PHE A 145 -5.73 -9.69 13.69
C PHE A 145 -6.68 -9.12 14.75
N PRO A 146 -7.18 -9.95 15.68
CA PRO A 146 -8.07 -9.50 16.74
C PRO A 146 -7.32 -8.56 17.70
N VAL A 147 -8.02 -7.56 18.22
CA VAL A 147 -7.48 -6.64 19.23
C VAL A 147 -8.28 -6.69 20.53
N PRO A 148 -7.64 -6.54 21.71
CA PRO A 148 -8.30 -6.65 23.01
C PRO A 148 -9.08 -5.38 23.39
N LEU A 149 -9.91 -4.87 22.48
CA LEU A 149 -10.76 -3.69 22.67
C LEU A 149 -12.26 -4.04 22.79
N GLY A 150 -12.55 -5.33 23.00
CA GLY A 150 -13.90 -5.89 23.11
C GLY A 150 -14.70 -5.85 21.80
N GLY A 151 -15.80 -6.60 21.74
CA GLY A 151 -16.78 -6.51 20.64
C GLY A 151 -16.27 -6.93 19.25
N GLY A 152 -15.46 -8.00 19.17
CA GLY A 152 -15.08 -8.59 17.87
C GLY A 152 -14.25 -7.68 16.96
N LYS A 153 -13.53 -6.72 17.53
CA LYS A 153 -12.72 -5.77 16.76
C LYS A 153 -11.44 -6.42 16.22
N HIS A 154 -11.18 -6.17 14.96
CA HIS A 154 -9.98 -6.60 14.25
C HIS A 154 -9.23 -5.38 13.73
N ARG A 155 -7.91 -5.46 13.69
CA ARG A 155 -7.06 -4.41 13.15
C ARG A 155 -6.55 -4.80 11.77
N LEU A 156 -6.60 -3.83 10.86
CA LEU A 156 -6.04 -3.87 9.52
C LEU A 156 -5.08 -2.69 9.38
N ASP A 157 -3.81 -2.97 9.14
CA ASP A 157 -2.84 -1.94 8.77
C ASP A 157 -2.61 -2.00 7.25
N ILE A 158 -2.59 -0.83 6.60
CA ILE A 158 -2.28 -0.70 5.18
C ILE A 158 -1.16 0.32 5.00
N ASP A 159 -0.01 -0.15 4.56
CA ASP A 159 1.11 0.68 4.18
C ASP A 159 1.04 1.02 2.70
N LEU A 160 1.02 2.31 2.37
CA LEU A 160 0.94 2.86 1.02
C LEU A 160 2.30 3.45 0.63
N PHE A 161 2.73 3.16 -0.59
CA PHE A 161 3.99 3.62 -1.18
C PHE A 161 3.70 4.24 -2.55
N GLY A 162 4.11 5.49 -2.72
CA GLY A 162 3.76 6.35 -3.85
C GLY A 162 2.99 7.59 -3.41
N THR A 163 2.83 8.54 -4.34
CA THR A 163 2.25 9.86 -4.07
C THR A 163 0.97 10.14 -4.87
N ASP A 164 0.52 9.21 -5.70
CA ASP A 164 -0.72 9.35 -6.47
C ASP A 164 -1.94 9.06 -5.60
N LEU A 165 -2.76 10.09 -5.36
CA LEU A 165 -3.95 9.97 -4.52
C LEU A 165 -5.02 9.04 -5.13
N SER A 166 -5.13 8.96 -6.45
CA SER A 166 -6.13 8.12 -7.11
C SER A 166 -5.80 6.65 -6.90
N PHE A 167 -4.53 6.27 -7.10
CA PHE A 167 -4.06 4.93 -6.77
C PHE A 167 -4.20 4.65 -5.28
N ALA A 168 -3.81 5.59 -4.40
CA ALA A 168 -3.96 5.42 -2.95
C ALA A 168 -5.40 5.05 -2.57
N LYS A 169 -6.40 5.79 -3.07
CA LYS A 169 -7.82 5.52 -2.77
C LYS A 169 -8.28 4.16 -3.30
N ILE A 170 -7.91 3.78 -4.53
CA ILE A 170 -8.27 2.46 -5.06
C ILE A 170 -7.62 1.34 -4.24
N HIS A 171 -6.33 1.48 -3.92
CA HIS A 171 -5.59 0.48 -3.15
C HIS A 171 -6.23 0.27 -1.78
N VAL A 172 -6.60 1.36 -1.09
CA VAL A 172 -7.34 1.31 0.18
C VAL A 172 -8.67 0.57 0.02
N LEU A 173 -9.48 0.91 -0.99
CA LEU A 173 -10.75 0.23 -1.24
C LEU A 173 -10.57 -1.27 -1.49
N LEU A 174 -9.60 -1.67 -2.31
CA LEU A 174 -9.37 -3.07 -2.65
C LEU A 174 -8.87 -3.88 -1.45
N GLN A 175 -7.93 -3.34 -0.68
CA GLN A 175 -7.46 -3.98 0.56
C GLN A 175 -8.60 -4.12 1.59
N LEU A 176 -9.44 -3.08 1.76
CA LEU A 176 -10.63 -3.15 2.63
C LEU A 176 -11.64 -4.20 2.17
N LYS A 177 -11.88 -4.34 0.86
CA LYS A 177 -12.78 -5.37 0.32
C LYS A 177 -12.27 -6.78 0.64
N GLU A 178 -10.98 -7.03 0.46
CA GLU A 178 -10.40 -8.33 0.79
C GLU A 178 -10.44 -8.59 2.31
N ALA A 179 -10.18 -7.57 3.12
CA ALA A 179 -10.32 -7.66 4.57
C ALA A 179 -11.75 -8.02 4.99
N VAL A 180 -12.78 -7.32 4.48
CA VAL A 180 -14.18 -7.59 4.83
C VAL A 180 -14.57 -9.04 4.48
N LYS A 181 -14.12 -9.59 3.36
CA LYS A 181 -14.38 -11.00 2.98
C LYS A 181 -13.79 -12.00 3.97
N ALA A 182 -12.66 -11.67 4.57
CA ALA A 182 -11.96 -12.54 5.53
C ALA A 182 -12.42 -12.31 6.99
N LEU A 183 -13.34 -11.38 7.23
CA LEU A 183 -13.74 -10.98 8.58
C LEU A 183 -14.72 -12.00 9.18
N PRO A 184 -14.54 -12.40 10.45
CA PRO A 184 -15.55 -13.18 11.15
C PRO A 184 -16.90 -12.46 11.19
N THR A 185 -18.00 -13.21 11.15
CA THR A 185 -19.36 -12.64 11.21
C THR A 185 -19.52 -11.76 12.45
N GLY A 186 -20.02 -10.53 12.24
CA GLY A 186 -20.19 -9.53 13.31
C GLY A 186 -18.89 -8.86 13.76
N GLY A 187 -17.78 -9.07 13.05
CA GLY A 187 -16.53 -8.37 13.31
C GLY A 187 -16.56 -6.91 12.85
N SER A 188 -15.84 -6.06 13.58
CA SER A 188 -15.59 -4.66 13.19
C SER A 188 -14.12 -4.47 12.82
N ILE A 189 -13.81 -3.44 12.03
CA ILE A 189 -12.45 -3.14 11.57
C ILE A 189 -11.96 -1.82 12.17
N ILE A 190 -10.75 -1.83 12.73
CA ILE A 190 -9.93 -0.65 12.96
C ILE A 190 -8.92 -0.62 11.83
N CYS A 191 -9.08 0.31 10.90
CA CYS A 191 -8.21 0.46 9.75
C CYS A 191 -7.21 1.57 10.01
N ILE A 192 -5.92 1.28 9.86
CA ILE A 192 -4.83 2.24 9.98
C ILE A 192 -4.06 2.31 8.67
N LEU A 193 -4.01 3.49 8.09
CA LEU A 193 -3.28 3.77 6.86
C LEU A 193 -1.99 4.49 7.19
N TYR A 194 -0.91 4.05 6.56
CA TYR A 194 0.40 4.69 6.63
C TYR A 194 0.82 5.13 5.23
N ALA A 195 1.00 6.42 5.00
CA ALA A 195 1.22 6.97 3.66
C ALA A 195 2.21 8.14 3.65
N GLU A 196 2.60 8.60 2.46
CA GLU A 196 3.31 9.87 2.29
C GLU A 196 2.47 11.04 2.83
N GLU A 197 3.14 12.06 3.39
CA GLU A 197 2.45 13.18 4.06
C GLU A 197 1.51 13.94 3.12
N SER A 198 1.86 14.04 1.84
CA SER A 198 1.04 14.68 0.79
C SER A 198 -0.31 13.99 0.56
N LEU A 199 -0.46 12.72 0.96
CA LEU A 199 -1.70 11.96 0.81
C LEU A 199 -2.66 12.12 2.00
N ARG A 200 -2.19 12.69 3.12
CA ARG A 200 -2.93 12.73 4.39
C ARG A 200 -4.34 13.29 4.24
N ASP A 201 -4.47 14.50 3.69
CA ASP A 201 -5.75 15.19 3.64
C ASP A 201 -6.71 14.48 2.67
N GLY A 202 -6.19 14.00 1.54
CA GLY A 202 -6.96 13.25 0.55
C GLY A 202 -7.46 11.89 1.07
N LEU A 203 -6.66 11.21 1.90
CA LEU A 203 -7.04 9.96 2.56
C LEU A 203 -7.95 10.20 3.77
N THR A 204 -7.76 11.29 4.51
CA THR A 204 -8.68 11.68 5.59
C THR A 204 -10.05 11.98 5.00
N GLY A 205 -10.11 12.80 3.95
CA GLY A 205 -11.34 13.12 3.22
C GLY A 205 -12.02 11.91 2.58
N LEU A 206 -11.26 10.85 2.25
CA LEU A 206 -11.85 9.59 1.78
C LEU A 206 -12.78 8.97 2.84
N PHE A 207 -12.49 9.14 4.13
CA PHE A 207 -13.25 8.60 5.25
C PHE A 207 -14.15 9.62 5.96
N ASP A 208 -14.37 10.80 5.38
CA ASP A 208 -15.26 11.80 5.96
C ASP A 208 -16.65 11.21 6.27
N GLY A 209 -17.16 11.49 7.46
CA GLY A 209 -18.44 10.95 7.94
C GLY A 209 -18.35 9.57 8.62
N PHE A 210 -17.19 8.92 8.64
CA PHE A 210 -16.95 7.71 9.44
C PHE A 210 -16.26 8.04 10.77
N THR A 211 -16.38 7.13 11.72
CA THR A 211 -15.83 7.32 13.08
C THR A 211 -14.29 7.31 13.03
N PRO A 212 -13.60 8.39 13.39
CA PRO A 212 -12.14 8.37 13.50
C PRO A 212 -11.72 7.44 14.65
N PHE A 213 -10.65 6.69 14.46
CA PHE A 213 -10.05 5.90 15.54
C PHE A 213 -8.84 6.65 16.08
N PHE A 214 -8.91 7.16 17.31
CA PHE A 214 -7.79 7.87 17.91
C PHE A 214 -6.71 6.91 18.38
N TRP A 215 -5.50 7.06 17.83
CA TRP A 215 -4.32 6.32 18.26
C TRP A 215 -3.45 7.22 19.13
N CYS A 216 -3.14 6.78 20.37
CA CYS A 216 -2.19 7.48 21.21
C CYS A 216 -0.77 7.24 20.67
N ARG A 217 -0.06 8.30 20.28
CA ARG A 217 1.30 8.22 19.74
C ARG A 217 2.38 8.02 20.82
N GLU A 218 1.99 8.08 22.09
CA GLU A 218 2.89 7.97 23.22
C GLU A 218 2.68 6.63 23.94
N GLN A 219 3.72 5.82 23.97
CA GLN A 219 3.77 4.60 24.79
C GLN A 219 4.47 4.94 26.11
N LEU A 220 3.70 5.07 27.19
CA LEU A 220 4.26 5.21 28.54
C LEU A 220 4.59 3.81 29.08
N VAL A 221 5.88 3.50 29.24
CA VAL A 221 6.34 2.30 29.95
C VAL A 221 6.36 2.61 31.44
N LEU A 222 5.42 2.03 32.20
CA LEU A 222 5.43 2.08 33.66
C LEU A 222 6.27 0.91 34.20
N GLU A 223 7.53 1.18 34.52
CA GLU A 223 8.38 0.23 35.25
C GLU A 223 8.02 0.28 36.74
N ASN A 224 7.39 -0.77 37.27
CA ASN A 224 7.23 -0.92 38.71
C ASN A 224 8.53 -1.51 39.27
N ARG A 225 9.36 -0.68 39.91
CA ARG A 225 10.51 -1.18 40.67
C ARG A 225 10.02 -1.78 41.98
N SER A 226 9.55 -3.02 41.95
CA SER A 226 9.55 -3.84 43.16
C SER A 226 10.99 -4.02 43.59
N LYS A 227 11.38 -3.31 44.65
CA LYS A 227 12.64 -3.53 45.36
C LYS A 227 12.66 -4.99 45.82
N LEU A 228 13.53 -5.79 45.22
CA LEU A 228 13.99 -7.06 45.78
C LEU A 228 14.80 -6.79 47.06
#